data_AF-M0B4K3-F1
#
_entry.id   AF-M0B4K3-F1
#
_cell.length_a   1.000
_cell.length_b   1.000
_cell.length_c   1.000
_cell.angle_alpha   90.00
_cell.angle_beta   90.00
_cell.angle_gamma   90.00
#
_symmetry.space_group_name_H-M   'P 1'
#
loop_
_entity.id
_entity.type
_entity.pdbx_description
1 polymer ?
#
loop_
_entity_poly.entity_id
_entity_poly.type
_entity_poly.pdbx_seq_one_letter_code
_entity_poly.pdbx_strand_id
1 'polypeptide(L)' 'MSDVPVDKLVRIVDYQSGNDYQPETAGVEHVTQVARNAGVPSADAKAAIHEALEKGRLEEADGRLKVIEE' A
#
# COMPACT_ATOMS: atom_id res chain seq x y z
N MET A 1 -18.59 -3.27 -7.86
CA MET A 1 -17.98 -1.94 -8.12
C MET A 1 -16.49 -2.16 -8.01
N SER A 2 -15.68 -1.75 -8.99
CA SER A 2 -14.28 -2.15 -9.05
C SER A 2 -13.47 -1.51 -7.91
N ASP A 3 -12.87 -2.35 -7.06
CA ASP A 3 -11.88 -2.03 -6.01
C ASP A 3 -10.53 -1.50 -6.55
N VAL A 4 -10.57 -0.74 -7.65
CA VAL A 4 -9.39 -0.15 -8.31
C VAL A 4 -8.47 0.60 -7.34
N PRO A 5 -8.97 1.32 -6.31
CA PRO A 5 -8.11 1.97 -5.33
C PRO A 5 -7.23 1.00 -4.54
N VAL A 6 -7.77 -0.13 -4.10
CA VAL A 6 -7.08 -1.13 -3.27
C VAL A 6 -6.03 -1.87 -4.08
N ASP A 7 -6.39 -2.39 -5.25
CA ASP A 7 -5.45 -3.15 -6.09
C ASP A 7 -4.29 -2.30 -6.58
N LYS A 8 -4.55 -1.02 -6.89
CA LYS A 8 -3.49 -0.08 -7.26
C LYS A 8 -2.57 0.23 -6.10
N LEU A 9 -3.10 0.30 -4.88
CA LEU A 9 -2.30 0.58 -3.69
C LEU A 9 -1.46 -0.62 -3.27
N VAL A 10 -2.01 -1.85 -3.31
CA VAL A 10 -1.25 -3.08 -3.07
C VAL A 10 -0.09 -3.21 -4.07
N ARG A 11 -0.30 -2.91 -5.36
CA ARG A 11 0.79 -2.88 -6.35
C ARG A 11 1.86 -1.82 -6.06
N ILE A 12 1.48 -0.67 -5.50
CA ILE A 12 2.44 0.35 -5.08
C ILE A 12 3.27 -0.16 -3.90
N VAL A 13 2.63 -0.79 -2.90
CA VAL A 13 3.36 -1.38 -1.77
C VAL A 13 4.29 -2.47 -2.27
N ASP A 14 3.80 -3.40 -3.08
CA ASP A 14 4.57 -4.49 -3.69
C ASP A 14 5.80 -4.00 -4.46
N TYR A 15 5.62 -3.01 -5.35
CA TYR A 15 6.74 -2.41 -6.09
C TYR A 15 7.77 -1.73 -5.17
N GLN A 16 7.34 -1.23 -4.01
CA GLN A 16 8.25 -0.61 -3.04
C GLN A 16 8.89 -1.62 -2.09
N SER A 17 8.24 -2.75 -1.80
CA SER A 17 8.74 -3.82 -0.93
C SER A 17 9.53 -4.92 -1.66
N GLY A 18 9.31 -5.09 -2.96
CA GLY A 18 9.90 -6.16 -3.78
C GLY A 18 11.07 -5.74 -4.68
N ASN A 19 11.48 -4.46 -4.66
CA ASN A 19 12.64 -4.00 -5.40
C ASN A 19 13.90 -4.12 -4.52
N ASP A 20 14.98 -4.72 -5.04
CA ASP A 20 16.24 -5.11 -4.38
C ASP A 20 16.98 -4.05 -3.52
N TYR A 21 16.40 -2.85 -3.33
CA TYR A 21 17.03 -1.69 -2.69
C TYR A 21 16.31 -1.13 -1.45
N GLN A 22 15.15 -1.63 -0.99
CA GLN A 22 14.51 -1.16 0.25
C GLN A 22 13.82 -2.29 1.06
N PRO A 23 13.65 -2.14 2.39
CA PRO A 23 13.23 -3.21 3.31
C PRO A 23 11.92 -3.88 2.89
N GLU A 24 11.67 -5.10 3.38
CA GLU A 24 10.42 -5.89 3.22
C GLU A 24 9.10 -5.17 3.63
N THR A 25 9.16 -3.88 3.95
CA THR A 25 8.10 -3.04 4.46
C THR A 25 8.24 -1.63 3.86
N ALA A 26 7.14 -1.01 3.41
CA ALA A 26 7.11 0.36 2.89
C ALA A 26 6.47 1.32 3.91
N GLY A 27 7.09 2.46 4.19
CA GLY A 27 6.51 3.45 5.13
C GLY A 27 5.15 3.98 4.66
N VAL A 28 4.16 4.07 5.54
CA VAL A 28 2.78 4.51 5.22
C VAL A 28 2.75 5.88 4.52
N GLU A 29 3.58 6.81 4.99
CA GLU A 29 3.69 8.15 4.39
C GLU A 29 4.21 8.09 2.95
N HIS A 30 5.19 7.23 2.70
CA HIS A 30 5.77 7.02 1.37
C HIS A 30 4.76 6.37 0.42
N VAL A 31 4.04 5.35 0.89
CA VAL A 31 2.95 4.70 0.11
C VAL A 31 1.86 5.71 -0.25
N THR A 32 1.47 6.56 0.70
CA THR A 32 0.47 7.62 0.47
C THR A 32 0.97 8.66 -0.54
N GLN A 33 2.26 9.02 -0.46
CA GLN A 33 2.89 9.96 -1.40
C GLN A 33 2.97 9.37 -2.82
N VAL A 34 3.34 8.10 -2.96
CA VAL A 34 3.38 7.41 -4.25
C VAL A 34 1.98 7.24 -4.84
N ALA A 35 0.98 6.90 -4.02
CA ALA A 35 -0.42 6.84 -4.44
C ALA A 35 -0.90 8.19 -4.99
N ARG A 36 -0.54 9.29 -4.33
CA ARG A 36 -0.83 10.64 -4.81
C ARG A 36 -0.16 10.94 -6.16
N ASN A 37 1.11 10.58 -6.33
CA ASN A 37 1.82 10.75 -7.61
C ASN A 37 1.19 9.90 -8.73
N ALA A 38 0.59 8.75 -8.37
CA ALA A 38 -0.15 7.90 -9.29
C ALA A 38 -1.59 8.38 -9.55
N GLY A 39 -1.99 9.55 -9.04
CA GLY A 39 -3.31 10.14 -9.24
C GLY A 39 -4.40 9.63 -8.29
N VAL A 40 -4.04 8.97 -7.18
CA VAL A 40 -4.98 8.57 -6.14
C VAL A 40 -5.03 9.65 -5.06
N PRO A 41 -6.18 10.30 -4.80
CA PRO A 41 -6.32 11.25 -3.71
C PRO A 41 -5.89 10.65 -2.36
N SER A 42 -5.28 11.46 -1.49
CA SER A 42 -4.76 10.96 -0.21
C SER A 42 -5.83 10.37 0.71
N ALA A 43 -7.09 10.83 0.60
CA ALA A 43 -8.21 10.24 1.34
C ALA A 43 -8.50 8.81 0.86
N ASP A 44 -8.55 8.61 -0.46
CA ASP A 44 -8.78 7.30 -1.07
C ASP A 44 -7.61 6.34 -0.83
N ALA A 45 -6.38 6.85 -0.82
CA ALA A 45 -5.20 6.05 -0.47
C ALA A 45 -5.26 5.55 0.99
N LYS A 46 -5.67 6.41 1.94
CA LYS A 46 -5.84 6.00 3.34
C LYS A 46 -6.97 4.98 3.51
N ALA A 47 -8.09 5.18 2.83
CA ALA A 47 -9.19 4.23 2.82
C ALA A 47 -8.75 2.86 2.26
N ALA A 48 -8.01 2.88 1.14
CA ALA A 48 -7.50 1.66 0.51
C ALA A 48 -6.44 0.93 1.35
N ILE A 49 -5.60 1.65 2.11
CA ILE A 49 -4.67 1.04 3.09
C ILE A 49 -5.48 0.34 4.19
N HIS A 50 -6.46 1.03 4.78
CA HIS A 50 -7.29 0.46 5.84
C HIS A 50 -8.03 -0.80 5.36
N GLU A 51 -8.62 -0.73 4.17
CA GLU A 51 -9.33 -1.86 3.57
C GLU A 51 -8.39 -3.03 3.25
N ALA A 52 -7.15 -2.76 2.81
CA ALA A 52 -6.18 -3.81 2.55
C ALA A 52 -5.66 -4.50 3.82
N LEU A 53 -5.56 -3.75 4.94
CA LEU A 53 -5.28 -4.31 6.26
C LEU A 53 -6.45 -5.18 6.75
N GLU A 54 -7.70 -4.69 6.64
CA GLU A 54 -8.90 -5.45 7.02
C GLU A 54 -9.07 -6.75 6.19
N LYS A 55 -8.73 -6.70 4.91
CA LYS A 55 -8.76 -7.85 4.00
C LYS A 55 -7.57 -8.80 4.18
N GLY A 56 -6.62 -8.50 5.09
CA GLY A 56 -5.42 -9.33 5.32
C GLY A 56 -4.44 -9.35 4.14
N ARG A 57 -4.51 -8.37 3.24
CA ARG A 57 -3.60 -8.24 2.09
C ARG A 57 -2.34 -7.45 2.43
N LEU A 58 -2.42 -6.59 3.45
CA LEU A 58 -1.30 -5.86 4.01
C LEU A 58 -1.17 -6.17 5.51
N GLU A 59 0.05 -6.12 6.01
CA GLU A 59 0.38 -6.10 7.44
C GLU A 59 1.05 -4.76 7.78
N GLU A 60 0.71 -4.18 8.93
CA GLU A 60 1.41 -3.02 9.47
C GLU A 60 2.32 -3.44 10.63
N ALA A 61 3.62 -3.17 10.49
CA ALA A 61 4.63 -3.39 11.52
C ALA A 61 5.51 -2.14 11.66
N ASP A 62 5.61 -1.59 12.88
CA ASP A 62 6.42 -0.41 13.19
C ASP A 62 6.17 0.81 12.26
N GLY A 63 4.91 1.05 11.89
CA GLY A 63 4.51 2.16 11.00
C GLY A 63 4.85 1.94 9.53
N ARG A 64 5.12 0.70 9.14
CA ARG A 64 5.46 0.29 7.77
C ARG A 64 4.51 -0.83 7.31
N LEU A 65 4.17 -0.83 6.03
CA LEU A 65 3.26 -1.75 5.38
C LEU A 65 4.02 -2.84 4.62
N LYS A 66 3.64 -4.09 4.79
CA LYS A 66 4.14 -5.24 4.04
C LYS A 66 2.99 -5.91 3.31
N VAL A 67 3.22 -6.39 2.08
CA VAL A 67 2.26 -7.26 1.40
C VAL A 67 2.32 -8.64 2.04
N ILE A 68 1.16 -9.16 2.43
CA ILE A 68 1.01 -10.55 2.82
C ILE A 68 0.50 -11.26 1.58
N GLU A 69 1.41 -11.91 0.84
CA GLU A 69 1.01 -12.78 -0.27
C GLU A 69 0.29 -14.02 0.29
N GLU A 70 -0.84 -14.39 -0.34
CA GLU A 70 -1.38 -15.76 -0.30
C GLU A 70 -0.74 -16.61 -1.40
#